data_AF-A0A949UBR6-F1
#
_entry.id   AF-A0A949UBR6-F1
#
_cell.length_a   1.000
_cell.length_b   1.000
_cell.length_c   1.000
_cell.angle_alpha   90.00
_cell.angle_beta   90.00
_cell.angle_gamma   90.00
#
_symmetry.space_group_name_H-M   'P 1'
#
loop_
_entity.id
_entity.type
_entity.pdbx_description
1 polymer ?
#
loop_
_entity_poly.entity_id
_entity_poly.type
_entity_poly.pdbx_seq_one_letter_code
_entity_poly.pdbx_strand_id
1 'polypeptide(L)'
;MPETRDIELKGLAIGAAIVGGGIAASVLAAWIVVRSSDAPAEGPNGARPPEIAGPRLQTAPQETLDAFLARKRVELRQAGPGRMPIEQAMRALSSRKDK
;
A
#
# COMPACT_ATOMS: atom_id res chain seq x y z
N MET A 1 66.12 -18.52 35.76
CA MET A 1 64.87 -19.22 35.44
C MET A 1 63.95 -18.27 34.65
N PRO A 2 64.06 -18.23 33.31
CA PRO A 2 63.21 -17.40 32.45
C PRO A 2 61.94 -18.10 31.94
N GLU A 3 61.92 -19.44 31.95
CA GLU A 3 60.94 -20.27 31.22
C GLU A 3 59.49 -20.10 31.69
N THR A 4 59.26 -19.88 33.00
CA THR A 4 57.91 -19.78 33.58
C THR A 4 57.20 -18.48 33.20
N ARG A 5 57.93 -17.35 33.13
CA ARG A 5 57.37 -16.04 32.77
C ARG A 5 56.93 -15.98 31.32
N ASP A 6 57.67 -16.63 30.43
CA ASP A 6 57.34 -16.65 28.99
C ASP A 6 56.06 -17.44 28.70
N ILE A 7 55.79 -18.50 29.47
CA ILE A 7 54.56 -19.30 29.36
C ILE A 7 53.34 -18.48 29.83
N GLU A 8 53.48 -17.74 30.94
CA GLU A 8 52.42 -16.86 31.46
C GLU A 8 52.09 -15.70 30.52
N LEU A 9 53.10 -15.05 29.93
CA LEU A 9 52.88 -13.97 28.95
C LEU A 9 52.17 -14.48 27.69
N LYS A 10 52.56 -15.66 27.18
CA LYS A 10 51.91 -16.27 26.02
C LYS A 10 50.47 -16.64 26.31
N GLY A 11 50.19 -17.20 27.49
CA GLY A 11 48.83 -17.51 27.94
C GLY A 11 47.95 -16.27 28.05
N LEU A 12 48.49 -15.19 28.63
CA LEU A 12 47.79 -13.91 28.74
C LEU A 12 47.53 -13.28 27.36
N ALA A 13 48.51 -13.33 26.45
CA ALA A 13 48.37 -12.80 25.10
C ALA A 13 47.31 -13.56 24.29
N ILE A 14 47.26 -14.89 24.42
CA ILE A 14 46.25 -15.72 23.76
C ILE A 14 44.86 -15.41 24.32
N GLY A 15 44.72 -15.31 25.64
CA GLY A 15 43.45 -14.94 26.29
C GLY A 15 42.96 -13.56 25.85
N ALA A 16 43.85 -12.58 25.83
CA ALA A 16 43.55 -11.23 25.36
C ALA A 16 43.15 -11.20 23.88
N ALA A 17 43.80 -12.00 23.03
CA ALA A 17 43.47 -12.11 21.62
C ALA A 17 42.08 -12.72 21.39
N ILE A 18 41.69 -13.73 22.18
CA ILE A 18 40.35 -14.34 22.09
C ILE A 18 39.27 -13.34 22.49
N VAL A 19 39.44 -12.66 23.62
CA VAL A 19 38.48 -11.66 24.11
C VAL A 19 38.39 -10.47 23.15
N GLY A 20 39.54 -9.94 22.73
CA GLY A 20 39.61 -8.85 21.76
C GLY A 20 39.00 -9.23 20.41
N GLY A 21 39.25 -10.45 19.94
CA GLY A 21 38.67 -10.98 18.71
C GLY A 21 37.15 -11.10 18.79
N GLY A 22 36.61 -11.59 19.91
CA GLY A 22 35.16 -11.69 20.13
C GLY A 22 34.47 -10.32 20.15
N ILE A 23 35.08 -9.32 20.79
CA ILE A 23 34.59 -7.93 20.80
C ILE A 23 34.62 -7.37 19.38
N ALA A 24 35.75 -7.51 18.66
CA ALA A 24 35.89 -7.02 17.30
C ALA A 24 34.87 -7.67 16.35
N ALA A 25 34.64 -8.98 16.47
CA ALA A 25 33.64 -9.69 15.68
C ALA A 25 32.20 -9.18 15.97
N SER A 26 31.89 -8.92 17.23
CA SER A 26 30.58 -8.39 17.64
C SER A 26 30.35 -6.97 17.11
N VAL A 27 31.36 -6.11 17.18
CA VAL A 27 31.33 -4.75 16.60
C VAL A 27 31.19 -4.81 15.08
N LEU A 28 31.93 -5.70 14.42
CA LEU A 28 31.85 -5.88 12.96
C LEU A 28 30.46 -6.37 12.54
N ALA A 29 29.89 -7.32 13.27
CA ALA A 29 28.53 -7.81 13.01
C ALA A 29 27.49 -6.70 13.18
N ALA A 30 27.57 -5.92 14.28
CA ALA A 30 26.69 -4.78 14.50
C ALA A 30 26.83 -3.72 13.40
N TRP A 31 28.07 -3.44 12.97
CA TRP A 31 28.35 -2.50 11.89
C TRP A 31 27.77 -2.96 10.55
N ILE A 32 27.89 -4.25 10.21
CA ILE A 32 27.27 -4.83 9.01
C ILE A 32 25.75 -4.67 9.06
N VAL A 33 25.13 -4.98 10.20
CA VAL A 33 23.67 -4.87 10.37
C VAL A 33 23.21 -3.42 10.19
N VAL A 34 23.86 -2.46 10.85
CA VAL A 34 23.55 -1.03 10.71
C VAL A 34 23.73 -0.58 9.25
N ARG A 35 24.86 -0.92 8.63
CA ARG A 35 25.14 -0.56 7.23
C ARG A 35 24.16 -1.21 6.25
N SER A 36 23.66 -2.40 6.54
CA SER A 36 22.63 -3.07 5.74
C SER A 36 21.22 -2.53 6.00
N SER A 37 20.98 -1.92 7.16
CA SER A 37 19.71 -1.27 7.51
C SER A 37 19.61 0.15 6.94
N ASP A 38 20.76 0.81 6.75
CA ASP A 38 20.91 2.06 6.00
C ASP A 38 20.93 1.86 4.48
N ALA A 39 20.88 0.60 3.98
CA ALA A 39 20.49 0.38 2.60
C ALA A 39 19.07 0.95 2.47
N PRO A 40 18.82 1.86 1.51
CA PRO A 40 17.50 2.46 1.37
C PRO A 40 16.49 1.32 1.38
N ALA A 41 15.44 1.47 2.19
CA ALA A 41 14.31 0.57 2.18
C ALA A 41 13.77 0.57 0.73
N GLU A 42 14.31 -0.31 -0.11
CA GLU A 42 13.87 -0.63 -1.45
C GLU A 42 13.24 -2.04 -1.42
N GLY A 43 12.82 -2.47 -0.23
CA GLY A 43 11.71 -3.41 -0.15
C GLY A 43 10.52 -2.81 -0.92
N PRO A 44 9.61 -3.62 -1.47
CA PRO A 44 8.50 -3.16 -2.31
C PRO A 44 7.57 -2.11 -1.66
N ASN A 45 7.79 -1.78 -0.39
CA ASN A 45 7.03 -0.82 0.41
C ASN A 45 7.87 0.37 0.93
N GLY A 46 9.12 0.54 0.48
CA GLY A 46 10.01 1.54 1.04
C GLY A 46 10.13 2.81 0.19
N ALA A 47 9.87 3.93 0.86
CA ALA A 47 10.25 5.30 0.49
C ALA A 47 9.49 6.03 -0.64
N ARG A 48 8.25 5.66 -0.97
CA ARG A 48 7.31 6.65 -1.53
C ARG A 48 6.03 6.65 -0.71
N PRO A 49 5.59 7.82 -0.19
CA PRO A 49 4.20 7.98 0.20
C PRO A 49 3.34 7.47 -0.96
N PRO A 50 2.27 6.70 -0.71
CA PRO A 50 1.40 6.32 -1.80
C PRO A 50 0.99 7.60 -2.52
N GLU A 51 1.27 7.70 -3.82
CA GLU A 51 0.70 8.72 -4.68
C GLU A 51 -0.80 8.43 -4.76
N ILE A 52 -1.52 8.74 -3.69
CA ILE A 52 -2.96 8.79 -3.70
C ILE A 52 -3.26 10.00 -4.56
N ALA A 53 -3.45 9.75 -5.86
CA ALA A 53 -4.06 10.72 -6.74
C ALA A 53 -5.33 11.19 -6.02
N GLY A 54 -5.31 12.45 -5.56
CA GLY A 54 -6.46 13.07 -4.91
C GLY A 54 -7.70 12.88 -5.80
N PRO A 55 -8.91 12.92 -5.23
CA PRO A 55 -10.14 12.64 -5.96
C PRO A 55 -10.14 13.45 -7.26
N ARG A 56 -9.84 12.77 -8.36
CA ARG A 56 -9.93 13.38 -9.68
C ARG A 56 -11.40 13.61 -9.86
N LEU A 57 -11.78 14.86 -10.08
CA LEU A 57 -13.09 15.18 -10.61
C LEU A 57 -13.19 14.43 -11.94
N GLN A 58 -13.75 13.22 -11.89
CA GLN A 58 -14.34 12.61 -13.07
C GLN A 58 -15.46 13.56 -13.42
N THR A 59 -15.15 14.48 -14.33
CA THR A 59 -16.19 15.18 -15.06
C THR A 59 -16.97 14.08 -15.73
N ALA A 60 -18.13 13.73 -15.18
CA ALA A 60 -19.12 13.00 -15.93
C ALA A 60 -19.20 13.69 -17.30
N PRO A 61 -19.19 12.95 -18.42
CA PRO A 61 -19.37 13.57 -19.71
C PRO A 61 -20.57 14.49 -19.57
N GLN A 62 -20.41 15.79 -19.86
CA GLN A 62 -21.54 16.69 -19.96
C GLN A 62 -22.31 16.28 -21.22
N GLU A 63 -22.92 15.10 -21.20
CA GLU A 63 -24.07 14.84 -22.04
C GLU A 63 -25.08 15.88 -21.64
N THR A 64 -25.43 16.72 -22.61
CA THR A 64 -26.58 17.59 -22.49
C THR A 64 -27.76 16.74 -21.98
N LEU A 65 -28.58 17.32 -21.10
CA LEU A 65 -29.73 16.63 -20.52
C LEU A 65 -30.58 15.92 -21.61
N ASP A 66 -30.69 16.53 -22.79
CA ASP A 66 -31.38 15.97 -23.95
C ASP A 66 -30.74 14.69 -24.49
N ALA A 67 -29.41 14.62 -24.57
CA ALA A 67 -28.70 13.43 -25.02
C ALA A 67 -28.89 12.27 -24.04
N PHE A 68 -28.82 12.56 -22.74
CA PHE A 68 -29.08 11.58 -21.68
C PHE A 68 -30.53 11.05 -21.73
N LEU A 69 -31.51 11.95 -21.86
CA LEU A 69 -32.92 11.58 -21.95
C LEU A 69 -33.22 10.77 -23.22
N ALA A 70 -32.59 11.12 -24.35
CA ALA A 70 -32.73 10.37 -25.60
C ALA A 70 -32.21 8.93 -25.43
N ARG A 71 -31.03 8.73 -24.84
CA ARG A 71 -30.48 7.40 -24.56
C ARG A 71 -31.37 6.60 -23.61
N LYS A 72 -31.85 7.20 -22.52
CA LYS A 72 -32.73 6.53 -21.56
C LYS A 72 -34.07 6.13 -22.16
N ARG A 73 -34.64 6.94 -23.06
CA ARG A 73 -35.87 6.59 -23.79
C ARG A 73 -35.67 5.38 -24.70
N VAL A 74 -34.52 5.25 -25.35
CA VAL A 74 -34.19 4.08 -26.17
C VAL A 74 -34.02 2.84 -25.30
N GLU A 75 -33.29 2.95 -24.19
CA GLU A 75 -33.08 1.86 -23.23
C GLU A 75 -34.42 1.35 -22.65
N LEU A 76 -35.32 2.26 -22.26
CA LEU A 76 -36.65 1.90 -21.74
C LEU A 76 -37.53 1.22 -22.79
N ARG A 77 -37.39 1.55 -24.07
CA ARG A 77 -38.11 0.87 -25.16
C ARG A 77 -37.59 -0.56 -25.41
N GLN A 78 -36.30 -0.79 -25.17
CA GLN A 78 -35.67 -2.11 -25.36
C GLN A 78 -35.81 -3.02 -24.13
N ALA A 79 -36.04 -2.46 -22.94
CA ALA A 79 -36.08 -3.21 -21.68
C ALA A 79 -37.31 -4.12 -21.48
N GLY A 80 -38.21 -4.22 -22.46
CA GLY A 80 -39.34 -5.15 -22.44
C GLY A 80 -40.47 -4.77 -21.46
N PRO A 81 -41.56 -5.56 -21.43
CA PRO A 81 -42.74 -5.28 -20.64
C PRO A 81 -42.45 -5.47 -19.14
N GLY A 82 -42.24 -4.37 -18.42
CA GLY A 82 -41.93 -4.38 -16.99
C GLY A 82 -41.28 -3.10 -16.46
N ARG A 83 -40.77 -2.22 -17.34
CA ARG A 83 -40.24 -0.90 -16.94
C ARG A 83 -41.12 0.23 -17.48
N MET A 84 -42.09 0.64 -16.66
CA MET A 84 -42.93 1.81 -16.94
C MET A 84 -42.19 3.10 -16.55
N PRO A 85 -42.17 4.14 -17.41
CA PRO A 85 -41.64 5.46 -17.03
C PRO A 85 -42.33 6.00 -15.78
N ILE A 86 -41.58 6.68 -14.91
CA ILE A 86 -42.08 7.19 -13.62
C ILE A 86 -43.33 8.07 -13.82
N GLU A 87 -43.35 8.91 -14.85
CA GLU A 87 -44.50 9.77 -15.17
C GLU A 87 -45.78 8.97 -15.46
N GLN A 88 -45.65 7.84 -16.18
CA GLN A 88 -46.79 6.95 -16.46
C GLN A 88 -47.21 6.18 -15.20
N ALA A 89 -46.24 5.72 -14.40
CA ALA A 89 -46.53 5.04 -13.14
C ALA A 89 -47.26 5.97 -12.15
N MET A 90 -46.82 7.22 -12.06
CA MET A 90 -47.46 8.25 -11.24
C MET A 90 -48.87 8.57 -11.71
N ARG A 91 -49.10 8.64 -13.03
CA ARG A 91 -50.44 8.84 -13.60
C ARG A 91 -51.37 7.65 -13.35
N ALA A 92 -50.85 6.43 -13.40
CA ALA A 92 -51.60 5.22 -13.07
C ALA A 92 -51.95 5.16 -11.57
N LEU A 93 -51.04 5.59 -10.70
CA LEU A 93 -51.28 5.69 -9.25
C LEU A 93 -52.30 6.79 -8.91
N SER A 94 -52.22 7.96 -9.54
CA SER A 94 -53.15 9.05 -9.28
C SER A 94 -54.57 8.70 -9.74
N SER A 95 -54.72 8.11 -10.92
CA SER A 95 -56.02 7.69 -11.45
C SER A 95 -56.65 6.51 -10.69
N ARG A 96 -55.86 5.72 -9.95
CA ARG A 96 -56.37 4.68 -9.04
C ARG A 96 -56.87 5.25 -7.71
N LYS A 97 -56.43 6.45 -7.31
CA LYS A 97 -56.79 7.08 -6.03
C LYS A 97 -58.14 7.80 -6.08
N ASP A 98 -58.66 8.07 -7.28
CA ASP A 98 -59.94 8.75 -7.53
C ASP A 98 -61.11 7.76 -7.79
N LYS A 99 -60.93 6.46 -7.51
CA LYS A 99 -61.97 5.43 -7.45
C LYS A 99 -62.06 4.85 -6.05
#